data_AF-A0A8T1VTV9-F1
#
_entry.id   AF-A0A8T1VTV9-F1
#
_cell.length_a   1.000
_cell.length_b   1.000
_cell.length_c   1.000
_cell.angle_alpha   90.00
_cell.angle_beta   90.00
_cell.angle_gamma   90.00
#
_symmetry.space_group_name_H-M   'P 1'
#
loop_
_entity.id
_entity.type
_entity.pdbx_description
1 polymer ?
#
loop_
_entity_poly.entity_id
_entity_poly.type
_entity_poly.pdbx_seq_one_letter_code
_entity_poly.pdbx_strand_id
1 'polypeptide(L)'
;MKLARIYSLTEGSRGDMTLTMRYRCIMTSQRKLLVAWLLIGMFPFVLQTRSYLKFATPHKITENLLVPPRAEPKTDNLAEKCPMKGFHVGQVWWNVDVTHYHALEHYHLCHYVVPQYNSHGNYLIGSAKVEPFVATPESCTNDSFPIELFFYHGSIGYFSYYDELVGTYCARDYTSYTRVAGLGTFGINGAALAKDPGSDRYRWSLWYSIVGAIWLTFRGLVLRRSYISCKRYGEKCDEMDVNLRRKAATIFVHENLRLSAHGASNYQRVVLLYFLLEGLMSDLFLLAATDGSLVWLQYVSLGYNLSGILLLIFEIVETMRWISEKSRLFIKRVLFSYESSLLGELLSALGLSYVLTGLNHSDLKRSKPIALEISYYMWGLVGHSVIVATLIGSIAVVRIICAATYVRWKHGRTWDIFSAPCCVDTTVGVRSKMTKLAGYHWEDGKLYYRADSMKSFGLLKMDEEDGTEFLVLRKLHWFKVHQEDLLVIGSVSERCVEPCSERPCTGVVSFFNRNLGGTVENAGSPHSQAIRVGNKVSPSLSSLNVLPSCN
;
A
#
# COMPACT_ATOMS: atom_id res chain seq x y z
N MET A 1 -46.71 10.95 -7.80
CA MET A 1 -45.70 9.92 -7.47
C MET A 1 -45.13 10.28 -6.11
N LYS A 2 -45.44 9.50 -5.05
CA LYS A 2 -45.24 9.90 -3.65
C LYS A 2 -43.75 9.82 -3.27
N LEU A 3 -43.14 10.97 -2.94
CA LEU A 3 -41.84 11.05 -2.26
C LEU A 3 -41.97 10.51 -0.83
N ALA A 4 -41.14 9.54 -0.46
CA ALA A 4 -40.98 9.15 0.94
C ALA A 4 -40.01 10.15 1.61
N ARG A 5 -40.53 10.96 2.54
CA ARG A 5 -39.79 11.82 3.47
C ARG A 5 -39.58 11.06 4.77
N ILE A 6 -38.41 11.18 5.40
CA ILE A 6 -38.20 10.68 6.77
C ILE A 6 -37.52 11.77 7.60
N TYR A 7 -38.15 12.09 8.72
CA TYR A 7 -37.68 12.97 9.79
C TYR A 7 -36.71 12.22 10.72
N SER A 8 -35.84 12.96 11.41
CA SER A 8 -35.06 12.40 12.51
C SER A 8 -35.92 12.20 13.76
N LEU A 9 -35.63 11.08 14.46
CA LEU A 9 -35.89 10.74 15.88
C LEU A 9 -37.10 9.85 16.29
N THR A 10 -36.72 8.92 17.19
CA THR A 10 -37.44 8.12 18.21
C THR A 10 -38.15 6.80 17.85
N GLU A 11 -37.84 5.79 18.69
CA GLU A 11 -38.31 4.40 18.67
C GLU A 11 -39.85 4.28 18.65
N GLY A 12 -40.38 3.34 17.85
CA GLY A 12 -41.77 2.92 18.00
C GLY A 12 -42.37 2.13 16.84
N SER A 13 -42.68 0.86 17.12
CA SER A 13 -43.64 -0.05 16.47
C SER A 13 -43.40 -0.54 15.03
N ARG A 14 -43.04 -1.83 14.99
CA ARG A 14 -42.84 -2.70 13.83
C ARG A 14 -44.21 -3.17 13.31
N GLY A 15 -44.73 -2.52 12.27
CA GLY A 15 -45.96 -2.86 11.58
C GLY A 15 -45.71 -3.55 10.24
N ASP A 16 -46.32 -4.71 10.09
CA ASP A 16 -46.22 -5.68 8.99
C ASP A 16 -46.72 -5.10 7.65
N MET A 17 -45.87 -4.95 6.64
CA MET A 17 -46.33 -4.67 5.28
C MET A 17 -45.40 -5.22 4.18
N THR A 18 -45.93 -6.22 3.47
CA THR A 18 -45.56 -6.73 2.14
C THR A 18 -44.29 -7.57 1.98
N LEU A 19 -44.47 -8.87 2.25
CA LEU A 19 -43.53 -9.97 1.99
C LEU A 19 -43.28 -10.28 0.49
N THR A 20 -43.91 -9.56 -0.45
CA THR A 20 -44.00 -9.95 -1.88
C THR A 20 -43.08 -9.20 -2.85
N MET A 21 -42.27 -8.23 -2.40
CA MET A 21 -41.24 -7.58 -3.22
C MET A 21 -39.78 -7.97 -2.85
N ARG A 22 -39.60 -9.02 -2.03
CA ARG A 22 -38.27 -9.47 -1.59
C ARG A 22 -37.50 -10.34 -2.59
N TYR A 23 -38.06 -10.63 -3.76
CA TYR A 23 -37.56 -11.68 -4.67
C TYR A 23 -36.79 -11.22 -5.92
N ARG A 24 -36.26 -9.98 -5.99
CA ARG A 24 -35.39 -9.55 -7.11
C ARG A 24 -34.10 -8.82 -6.75
N CYS A 25 -33.61 -8.92 -5.52
CA CYS A 25 -32.24 -8.52 -5.20
C CYS A 25 -31.53 -9.63 -4.41
N ILE A 26 -30.67 -10.39 -5.07
CA ILE A 26 -29.95 -11.54 -4.48
C ILE A 26 -29.09 -11.13 -3.25
N MET A 27 -28.74 -9.84 -3.11
CA MET A 27 -28.05 -9.28 -1.92
C MET A 27 -28.39 -7.79 -1.72
N THR A 28 -28.63 -7.37 -0.47
CA THR A 28 -28.80 -5.96 -0.08
C THR A 28 -27.50 -5.14 -0.30
N SER A 29 -27.61 -3.81 -0.34
CA SER A 29 -26.45 -2.91 -0.48
C SER A 29 -25.48 -3.07 0.69
N GLN A 30 -26.00 -3.20 1.91
CA GLN A 30 -25.18 -3.50 3.10
C GLN A 30 -24.37 -4.79 2.92
N ARG A 31 -25.00 -5.89 2.49
CA ARG A 31 -24.28 -7.16 2.30
C ARG A 31 -23.18 -7.06 1.24
N LYS A 32 -23.41 -6.33 0.15
CA LYS A 32 -22.39 -6.13 -0.90
C LYS A 32 -21.18 -5.35 -0.37
N LEU A 33 -21.41 -4.30 0.41
CA LEU A 33 -20.35 -3.53 1.06
C LEU A 33 -19.55 -4.38 2.05
N LEU A 34 -20.24 -5.18 2.88
CA LEU A 34 -19.58 -6.06 3.86
C LEU A 34 -18.75 -7.17 3.20
N VAL A 35 -19.24 -7.76 2.10
CA VAL A 35 -18.46 -8.74 1.32
C VAL A 35 -17.23 -8.08 0.69
N ALA A 36 -17.37 -6.88 0.11
CA ALA A 36 -16.22 -6.15 -0.43
C ALA A 36 -15.21 -5.78 0.68
N TRP A 37 -15.67 -5.35 1.85
CA TRP A 37 -14.82 -5.07 3.02
C TRP A 37 -14.09 -6.31 3.52
N LEU A 38 -14.74 -7.47 3.54
CA LEU A 38 -14.10 -8.73 3.91
C LEU A 38 -12.96 -9.08 2.96
N LEU A 39 -13.21 -9.01 1.65
CA LEU A 39 -12.24 -9.41 0.61
C LEU A 39 -11.05 -8.46 0.49
N ILE A 40 -11.30 -7.15 0.59
CA ILE A 40 -10.29 -6.11 0.30
C ILE A 40 -9.61 -5.63 1.59
N GLY A 41 -10.31 -5.71 2.72
CA GLY A 41 -9.81 -5.29 4.02
C GLY A 41 -9.30 -6.46 4.86
N MET A 42 -10.20 -7.35 5.26
CA MET A 42 -9.89 -8.39 6.26
C MET A 42 -8.95 -9.47 5.75
N PHE A 43 -9.14 -9.94 4.50
CA PHE A 43 -8.30 -11.01 3.96
C PHE A 43 -6.81 -10.60 3.87
N PRO A 44 -6.44 -9.44 3.28
CA PRO A 44 -5.06 -8.96 3.31
C PRO A 44 -4.53 -8.75 4.73
N PHE A 45 -5.36 -8.28 5.65
CA PHE A 45 -4.95 -8.09 7.05
C PHE A 45 -4.59 -9.40 7.74
N VAL A 46 -5.37 -10.47 7.54
CA VAL A 46 -5.05 -11.80 8.08
C VAL A 46 -3.73 -12.32 7.52
N LEU A 47 -3.47 -12.13 6.21
CA LEU A 47 -2.18 -12.49 5.60
C LEU A 47 -1.03 -11.70 6.22
N GLN A 48 -1.21 -10.40 6.43
CA GLN A 48 -0.22 -9.54 7.06
C GLN A 48 0.03 -9.94 8.53
N THR A 49 -1.01 -10.25 9.31
CA THR A 49 -0.87 -10.73 10.69
C THR A 49 -0.11 -12.05 10.74
N ARG A 50 -0.43 -12.99 9.84
CA ARG A 50 0.32 -14.26 9.72
C ARG A 50 1.79 -14.01 9.39
N SER A 51 2.09 -13.08 8.48
CA SER A 51 3.44 -12.68 8.12
C SER A 51 4.21 -12.16 9.32
N TYR A 52 3.63 -11.17 10.01
CA TYR A 52 4.22 -10.57 11.22
C TYR A 52 4.53 -11.63 12.28
N LEU A 53 3.60 -12.55 12.54
CA LEU A 53 3.83 -13.61 13.54
C LEU A 53 5.02 -14.50 13.19
N LYS A 54 5.23 -14.83 11.91
CA LYS A 54 6.42 -15.60 11.49
C LYS A 54 7.71 -14.85 11.81
N PHE A 55 7.78 -13.56 11.51
CA PHE A 55 8.99 -12.75 11.72
C PHE A 55 9.22 -12.34 13.17
N ALA A 56 8.15 -12.24 13.97
CA ALA A 56 8.24 -11.94 15.40
C ALA A 56 8.57 -13.18 16.25
N THR A 57 8.34 -14.39 15.72
CA THR A 57 8.66 -15.64 16.43
C THR A 57 10.19 -15.81 16.49
N PRO A 58 10.76 -16.19 17.66
CA PRO A 58 12.18 -16.48 17.75
C PRO A 58 12.62 -17.62 16.84
N HIS A 59 13.79 -17.47 16.23
CA HIS A 59 14.36 -18.44 15.30
C HIS A 59 15.76 -18.89 15.74
N LYS A 60 16.24 -20.01 15.20
CA LYS A 60 17.59 -20.54 15.40
C LYS A 60 18.22 -20.79 14.02
N ILE A 61 19.50 -20.49 13.88
CA ILE A 61 20.27 -20.76 12.67
C ILE A 61 20.65 -22.24 12.66
N THR A 62 20.53 -22.91 11.51
CA THR A 62 20.99 -24.30 11.34
C THR A 62 22.48 -24.43 11.68
N GLU A 63 22.83 -25.44 12.49
CA GLU A 63 24.14 -25.57 13.14
C GLU A 63 25.29 -25.68 12.13
N ASN A 64 25.07 -26.34 10.99
CA ASN A 64 26.08 -26.48 9.93
C ASN A 64 26.45 -25.15 9.24
N LEU A 65 25.61 -24.12 9.40
CA LEU A 65 25.83 -22.79 8.83
C LEU A 65 26.51 -21.82 9.81
N LEU A 66 26.71 -22.24 11.07
CA LEU A 66 27.39 -21.44 12.09
C LEU A 66 28.90 -21.52 11.91
N VAL A 67 29.58 -20.39 12.07
CA VAL A 67 31.05 -20.36 12.08
C VAL A 67 31.55 -20.93 13.40
N PRO A 68 32.37 -22.01 13.39
CA PRO A 68 32.89 -22.56 14.63
C PRO A 68 33.79 -21.56 15.37
N PRO A 69 33.81 -21.60 16.71
CA PRO A 69 34.70 -20.75 17.49
C PRO A 69 36.16 -20.96 17.06
N ARG A 70 36.88 -19.87 16.79
CA ARG A 70 38.31 -19.84 16.37
C ARG A 70 38.58 -20.22 14.91
N ALA A 71 37.57 -20.46 14.07
CA ALA A 71 37.80 -20.65 12.64
C ALA A 71 38.26 -19.34 11.98
N GLU A 72 39.46 -19.30 11.43
CA GLU A 72 39.98 -18.11 10.76
C GLU A 72 39.41 -17.95 9.33
N PRO A 73 39.09 -16.72 8.90
CA PRO A 73 38.61 -16.47 7.56
C PRO A 73 39.75 -16.58 6.54
N LYS A 74 39.48 -17.24 5.41
CA LYS A 74 40.39 -17.41 4.28
C LYS A 74 39.82 -16.75 3.01
N THR A 75 40.69 -16.24 2.15
CA THR A 75 40.31 -15.49 0.94
C THR A 75 40.98 -15.99 -0.33
N ASP A 76 41.76 -17.07 -0.25
CA ASP A 76 42.42 -17.71 -1.39
C ASP A 76 41.43 -18.52 -2.24
N ASN A 77 41.59 -18.47 -3.57
CA ASN A 77 40.84 -19.29 -4.53
C ASN A 77 39.31 -19.32 -4.33
N LEU A 78 38.70 -18.18 -3.95
CA LEU A 78 37.26 -18.08 -3.67
C LEU A 78 36.38 -18.61 -4.82
N ALA A 79 36.77 -18.37 -6.07
CA ALA A 79 36.00 -18.80 -7.24
C ALA A 79 35.90 -20.34 -7.35
N GLU A 80 36.88 -21.08 -6.83
CA GLU A 80 36.90 -22.54 -6.84
C GLU A 80 36.24 -23.11 -5.58
N LYS A 81 36.56 -22.54 -4.41
CA LYS A 81 36.08 -23.03 -3.11
C LYS A 81 34.63 -22.65 -2.81
N CYS A 82 34.21 -21.48 -3.27
CA CYS A 82 32.92 -20.85 -3.00
C CYS A 82 32.32 -20.32 -4.31
N PRO A 83 31.90 -21.21 -5.21
CA PRO A 83 31.64 -20.87 -6.62
C PRO A 83 30.28 -20.18 -6.88
N MET A 84 29.43 -20.01 -5.86
CA MET A 84 28.07 -19.44 -6.03
C MET A 84 28.11 -17.96 -6.46
N LYS A 85 27.38 -17.62 -7.52
CA LYS A 85 27.29 -16.24 -8.07
C LYS A 85 25.93 -15.57 -7.84
N GLY A 86 24.92 -16.35 -7.46
CA GLY A 86 23.59 -15.86 -7.16
C GLY A 86 22.69 -16.97 -6.66
N PHE A 87 21.54 -16.57 -6.13
CA PHE A 87 20.48 -17.51 -5.80
C PHE A 87 19.13 -17.03 -6.33
N HIS A 88 18.28 -17.98 -6.65
CA HIS A 88 16.95 -17.78 -7.14
C HIS A 88 15.95 -18.23 -6.08
N VAL A 89 15.17 -17.28 -5.56
CA VAL A 89 14.14 -17.52 -4.53
C VAL A 89 12.90 -16.68 -4.86
N GLY A 90 11.71 -17.26 -4.71
CA GLY A 90 10.45 -16.55 -4.99
C GLY A 90 10.33 -15.99 -6.41
N GLN A 91 10.84 -16.70 -7.42
CA GLN A 91 10.89 -16.27 -8.84
C GLN A 91 11.80 -15.07 -9.13
N VAL A 92 12.68 -14.70 -8.20
CA VAL A 92 13.60 -13.58 -8.36
C VAL A 92 15.04 -14.04 -8.20
N TRP A 93 15.90 -13.59 -9.12
CA TRP A 93 17.35 -13.73 -9.01
C TRP A 93 17.93 -12.66 -8.08
N TRP A 94 18.82 -13.06 -7.18
CA TRP A 94 19.58 -12.18 -6.29
C TRP A 94 21.08 -12.35 -6.49
N ASN A 95 21.81 -11.24 -6.61
CA ASN A 95 23.26 -11.27 -6.78
C ASN A 95 23.95 -11.69 -5.49
N VAL A 96 25.03 -12.45 -5.62
CA VAL A 96 25.87 -12.88 -4.51
C VAL A 96 27.30 -12.47 -4.77
N ASP A 97 27.94 -11.91 -3.75
CA ASP A 97 29.37 -11.69 -3.71
C ASP A 97 29.96 -12.44 -2.52
N VAL A 98 30.85 -13.39 -2.81
CA VAL A 98 31.60 -14.09 -1.77
C VAL A 98 32.73 -13.20 -1.26
N THR A 99 32.96 -13.21 0.05
CA THR A 99 34.01 -12.39 0.67
C THR A 99 35.13 -13.22 1.25
N HIS A 100 34.80 -14.33 1.93
CA HIS A 100 35.74 -15.24 2.57
C HIS A 100 35.08 -16.60 2.82
N TYR A 101 35.87 -17.57 3.24
CA TYR A 101 35.39 -18.88 3.67
C TYR A 101 36.12 -19.36 4.92
N HIS A 102 35.51 -20.29 5.63
CA HIS A 102 36.12 -21.01 6.73
C HIS A 102 36.37 -22.45 6.27
N ALA A 103 37.64 -22.87 6.33
CA ALA A 103 38.03 -24.25 6.04
C ALA A 103 37.74 -25.12 7.26
N LEU A 104 36.83 -26.09 7.11
CA LEU A 104 36.47 -27.08 8.12
C LEU A 104 36.89 -28.47 7.62
N GLU A 105 36.92 -29.48 8.50
CA GLU A 105 37.54 -30.79 8.21
C GLU A 105 36.99 -31.49 6.96
N HIS A 106 35.70 -31.29 6.65
CA HIS A 106 35.02 -31.99 5.55
C HIS A 106 34.34 -31.07 4.54
N TYR A 107 34.34 -29.75 4.77
CA TYR A 107 33.65 -28.81 3.91
C TYR A 107 34.16 -27.38 4.07
N HIS A 108 33.74 -26.50 3.17
CA HIS A 108 34.01 -25.06 3.23
C HIS A 108 32.71 -24.34 3.57
N LEU A 109 32.72 -23.55 4.64
CA LEU A 109 31.61 -22.66 4.98
C LEU A 109 31.91 -21.29 4.38
N CYS A 110 31.10 -20.89 3.39
CA CYS A 110 31.37 -19.68 2.61
C CYS A 110 30.55 -18.51 3.12
N HIS A 111 31.20 -17.39 3.45
CA HIS A 111 30.52 -16.15 3.80
C HIS A 111 30.26 -15.30 2.55
N TYR A 112 29.04 -14.82 2.42
CA TYR A 112 28.60 -14.03 1.29
C TYR A 112 27.79 -12.81 1.68
N VAL A 113 27.75 -11.86 0.76
CA VAL A 113 26.98 -10.64 0.87
C VAL A 113 26.11 -10.44 -0.35
N VAL A 114 25.02 -9.70 -0.17
CA VAL A 114 24.26 -9.07 -1.26
C VAL A 114 24.44 -7.56 -1.09
N PRO A 115 25.50 -6.97 -1.68
CA PRO A 115 25.98 -5.65 -1.28
C PRO A 115 24.92 -4.54 -1.43
N GLN A 116 24.13 -4.60 -2.49
CA GLN A 116 23.08 -3.64 -2.79
C GLN A 116 21.90 -3.69 -1.81
N TYR A 117 21.82 -4.72 -0.97
CA TYR A 117 20.70 -4.95 -0.06
C TYR A 117 21.13 -5.12 1.40
N ASN A 118 22.38 -4.85 1.75
CA ASN A 118 22.88 -5.02 3.11
C ASN A 118 22.53 -6.40 3.69
N SER A 119 22.65 -7.45 2.87
CA SER A 119 22.46 -8.83 3.31
C SER A 119 23.79 -9.52 3.54
N HIS A 120 23.89 -10.28 4.62
CA HIS A 120 25.08 -11.01 5.05
C HIS A 120 24.68 -12.41 5.50
N GLY A 121 25.45 -13.42 5.13
CA GLY A 121 25.05 -14.78 5.39
C GLY A 121 26.16 -15.79 5.11
N ASN A 122 25.88 -17.04 5.47
CA ASN A 122 26.76 -18.15 5.14
C ASN A 122 26.00 -19.17 4.30
N TYR A 123 26.74 -19.89 3.46
CA TYR A 123 26.22 -21.01 2.71
C TYR A 123 27.17 -22.20 2.75
N LEU A 124 26.59 -23.38 2.57
CA LEU A 124 27.25 -24.66 2.50
C LEU A 124 26.74 -25.44 1.28
N ILE A 125 27.65 -25.84 0.40
CA ILE A 125 27.35 -26.73 -0.73
C ILE A 125 27.78 -28.14 -0.34
N GLY A 126 26.87 -29.11 -0.43
CA GLY A 126 27.19 -30.51 -0.17
C GLY A 126 27.99 -31.15 -1.32
N SER A 127 28.68 -32.24 -1.01
CA SER A 127 29.59 -32.91 -1.94
C SER A 127 28.93 -33.94 -2.86
N ALA A 128 27.77 -34.48 -2.47
CA ALA A 128 27.05 -35.50 -3.24
C ALA A 128 26.00 -34.87 -4.16
N LYS A 129 25.88 -35.39 -5.39
CA LYS A 129 24.83 -34.97 -6.32
C LYS A 129 23.45 -35.40 -5.81
N VAL A 130 22.45 -34.55 -6.00
CA VAL A 130 21.06 -34.78 -5.58
C VAL A 130 20.09 -34.46 -6.72
N GLU A 131 18.85 -34.94 -6.58
CA GLU A 131 17.77 -34.57 -7.49
C GLU A 131 17.58 -33.04 -7.48
N PRO A 132 17.50 -32.38 -8.66
CA PRO A 132 17.35 -30.94 -8.76
C PRO A 132 16.06 -30.45 -8.09
N PHE A 133 16.12 -29.28 -7.47
CA PHE A 133 14.92 -28.59 -7.01
C PHE A 133 13.98 -28.27 -8.19
N VAL A 134 12.67 -28.19 -7.96
CA VAL A 134 11.64 -28.03 -9.01
C VAL A 134 11.85 -26.79 -9.89
N ALA A 135 12.45 -25.72 -9.34
CA ALA A 135 12.74 -24.49 -10.09
C ALA A 135 14.09 -24.53 -10.85
N THR A 136 14.89 -25.57 -10.68
CA THR A 136 16.19 -25.74 -11.33
C THR A 136 16.00 -26.08 -12.82
N PRO A 137 16.72 -25.44 -13.75
CA PRO A 137 16.65 -25.74 -15.17
C PRO A 137 17.03 -27.19 -15.48
N GLU A 138 16.40 -27.77 -16.51
CA GLU A 138 16.69 -29.14 -16.95
C GLU A 138 18.17 -29.36 -17.32
N SER A 139 18.84 -28.29 -17.78
CA SER A 139 20.27 -28.31 -18.09
C SER A 139 21.16 -28.65 -16.89
N CYS A 140 20.67 -28.48 -15.66
CA CYS A 140 21.38 -28.69 -14.40
C CYS A 140 21.04 -30.03 -13.71
N THR A 141 20.19 -30.87 -14.32
CA THR A 141 19.68 -32.12 -13.69
C THR A 141 20.79 -33.03 -13.16
N ASN A 142 21.87 -33.19 -13.94
CA ASN A 142 22.98 -34.08 -13.57
C ASN A 142 24.11 -33.39 -12.80
N ASP A 143 24.04 -32.07 -12.59
CA ASP A 143 25.10 -31.25 -11.99
C ASP A 143 24.56 -30.40 -10.84
N SER A 144 23.59 -30.97 -10.10
CA SER A 144 22.93 -30.36 -8.95
C SER A 144 23.46 -30.95 -7.63
N PHE A 145 23.77 -30.06 -6.69
CA PHE A 145 24.29 -30.37 -5.35
C PHE A 145 23.36 -29.76 -4.29
N PRO A 146 23.20 -30.37 -3.11
CA PRO A 146 22.36 -29.77 -2.07
C PRO A 146 23.04 -28.51 -1.55
N ILE A 147 22.24 -27.48 -1.30
CA ILE A 147 22.73 -26.24 -0.68
C ILE A 147 21.82 -25.83 0.48
N GLU A 148 22.48 -25.44 1.56
CA GLU A 148 21.88 -24.78 2.72
C GLU A 148 22.53 -23.41 2.86
N LEU A 149 21.73 -22.39 3.11
CA LEU A 149 22.24 -21.05 3.35
C LEU A 149 21.29 -20.27 4.25
N PHE A 150 21.83 -19.30 4.97
CA PHE A 150 21.01 -18.30 5.63
C PHE A 150 21.59 -16.92 5.35
N PHE A 151 20.76 -15.91 5.49
CA PHE A 151 21.22 -14.55 5.57
C PHE A 151 20.35 -13.72 6.50
N TYR A 152 20.98 -12.68 7.02
CA TYR A 152 20.28 -11.54 7.56
C TYR A 152 20.32 -10.40 6.57
N HIS A 153 19.21 -9.69 6.45
CA HIS A 153 19.05 -8.52 5.62
C HIS A 153 18.67 -7.31 6.47
N GLY A 154 19.53 -6.30 6.48
CA GLY A 154 19.32 -5.11 7.31
C GLY A 154 18.13 -4.27 6.87
N SER A 155 17.28 -3.87 7.83
CA SER A 155 16.21 -2.89 7.61
C SER A 155 16.74 -1.44 7.67
N ILE A 156 15.87 -0.45 7.48
CA ILE A 156 16.15 0.99 7.71
C ILE A 156 16.30 1.28 9.23
N GLY A 157 15.89 0.36 10.10
CA GLY A 157 16.00 0.45 11.56
C GLY A 157 17.13 -0.38 12.19
N TYR A 158 17.04 -0.63 13.49
CA TYR A 158 18.05 -1.37 14.28
C TYR A 158 17.97 -2.90 14.19
N PHE A 159 17.25 -3.45 13.22
CA PHE A 159 17.04 -4.90 13.11
C PHE A 159 17.25 -5.40 11.67
N SER A 160 17.39 -6.72 11.55
CA SER A 160 17.52 -7.42 10.27
C SER A 160 16.49 -8.54 10.16
N TYR A 161 16.01 -8.77 8.94
CA TYR A 161 15.20 -9.93 8.59
C TYR A 161 16.10 -11.14 8.41
N TYR A 162 15.70 -12.29 8.94
CA TYR A 162 16.37 -13.56 8.77
C TYR A 162 15.61 -14.43 7.78
N ASP A 163 16.35 -14.99 6.83
CA ASP A 163 15.90 -16.02 5.92
C ASP A 163 16.88 -17.18 5.95
N GLU A 164 16.35 -18.39 6.09
CA GLU A 164 17.09 -19.63 5.87
C GLU A 164 16.53 -20.31 4.64
N LEU A 165 17.40 -20.62 3.68
CA LEU A 165 17.05 -21.20 2.41
C LEU A 165 17.68 -22.58 2.24
N VAL A 166 16.93 -23.48 1.63
CA VAL A 166 17.38 -24.82 1.23
C VAL A 166 17.04 -25.07 -0.23
N GLY A 167 17.85 -25.85 -0.93
CA GLY A 167 17.56 -26.21 -2.31
C GLY A 167 18.74 -26.89 -2.99
N THR A 168 18.94 -26.57 -4.28
CA THR A 168 20.01 -27.16 -5.09
C THR A 168 20.86 -26.11 -5.77
N TYR A 169 22.17 -26.25 -5.66
CA TYR A 169 23.18 -25.51 -6.39
C TYR A 169 23.50 -26.20 -7.73
N CYS A 170 23.45 -25.45 -8.83
CA CYS A 170 23.85 -25.92 -10.15
C CYS A 170 25.29 -25.52 -10.47
N ALA A 171 26.15 -26.51 -10.72
CA ALA A 171 27.56 -26.28 -11.04
C ALA A 171 27.80 -25.74 -12.47
N ARG A 172 26.79 -25.80 -13.36
CA ARG A 172 26.92 -25.29 -14.75
C ARG A 172 26.74 -23.79 -14.87
N ASP A 173 25.76 -23.24 -14.14
CA ASP A 173 25.43 -21.82 -14.21
C ASP A 173 25.84 -21.04 -12.95
N TYR A 174 26.37 -21.75 -11.93
CA TYR A 174 26.81 -21.19 -10.65
C TYR A 174 25.68 -20.58 -9.80
N THR A 175 24.47 -21.10 -9.95
CA THR A 175 23.25 -20.59 -9.32
C THR A 175 22.68 -21.57 -8.31
N SER A 176 22.20 -21.03 -7.20
CA SER A 176 21.44 -21.79 -6.21
C SER A 176 19.94 -21.58 -6.41
N TYR A 177 19.20 -22.65 -6.66
CA TYR A 177 17.74 -22.63 -6.77
C TYR A 177 17.15 -23.08 -5.45
N THR A 178 16.54 -22.15 -4.71
CA THR A 178 16.21 -22.36 -3.31
C THR A 178 14.77 -21.97 -2.97
N ARG A 179 14.32 -22.49 -1.83
CA ARG A 179 13.08 -22.09 -1.15
C ARG A 179 13.38 -21.75 0.30
N VAL A 180 12.51 -20.97 0.93
CA VAL A 180 12.65 -20.63 2.36
C VAL A 180 12.27 -21.82 3.24
N ALA A 181 13.17 -22.17 4.16
CA ALA A 181 12.97 -23.13 5.23
C ALA A 181 12.70 -22.46 6.59
N GLY A 182 13.27 -21.27 6.83
CA GLY A 182 13.17 -20.57 8.11
C GLY A 182 13.05 -19.05 7.94
N LEU A 183 12.28 -18.42 8.83
CA LEU A 183 12.05 -16.98 8.85
C LEU A 183 12.19 -16.45 10.28
N GLY A 184 12.60 -15.20 10.40
CA GLY A 184 12.70 -14.55 11.70
C GLY A 184 13.27 -13.14 11.60
N THR A 185 13.60 -12.55 12.74
CA THR A 185 14.23 -11.23 12.81
C THR A 185 15.25 -11.19 13.93
N PHE A 186 16.23 -10.30 13.85
CA PHE A 186 17.19 -10.12 14.94
C PHE A 186 17.57 -8.65 15.11
N GLY A 187 17.76 -8.21 16.35
CA GLY A 187 18.15 -6.84 16.70
C GLY A 187 19.62 -6.54 16.38
N ILE A 188 19.99 -6.66 15.11
CA ILE A 188 21.32 -6.37 14.58
C ILE A 188 21.19 -5.64 13.25
N ASN A 189 22.11 -4.73 12.95
CA ASN A 189 22.22 -4.10 11.63
C ASN A 189 23.62 -3.48 11.44
N GLY A 190 23.89 -2.94 10.26
CA GLY A 190 25.08 -2.18 9.94
C GLY A 190 26.37 -2.98 10.06
N ALA A 191 27.41 -2.35 10.58
CA ALA A 191 28.72 -2.98 10.72
C ALA A 191 28.72 -4.19 11.67
N ALA A 192 27.83 -4.21 12.66
CA ALA A 192 27.67 -5.36 13.55
C ALA A 192 27.14 -6.58 12.79
N LEU A 193 26.21 -6.37 11.87
CA LEU A 193 25.65 -7.44 11.05
C LEU A 193 26.72 -8.09 10.15
N ALA A 194 27.57 -7.27 9.53
CA ALA A 194 28.65 -7.75 8.67
C ALA A 194 29.73 -8.58 9.40
N LYS A 195 29.72 -8.57 10.74
CA LYS A 195 30.69 -9.27 11.59
C LYS A 195 30.03 -10.34 12.47
N ASP A 196 28.74 -10.62 12.29
CA ASP A 196 28.01 -11.59 13.11
C ASP A 196 28.41 -13.02 12.72
N PRO A 197 29.03 -13.81 13.62
CA PRO A 197 29.41 -15.19 13.33
C PRO A 197 28.21 -16.16 13.37
N GLY A 198 27.03 -15.68 13.75
CA GLY A 198 25.89 -16.52 14.07
C GLY A 198 25.92 -17.02 15.52
N SER A 199 24.85 -17.70 15.95
CA SER A 199 24.76 -18.35 17.26
C SER A 199 23.72 -19.45 17.22
N ASP A 200 23.95 -20.47 18.04
CA ASP A 200 23.07 -21.59 18.35
C ASP A 200 21.89 -21.23 19.29
N ARG A 201 21.84 -20.00 19.81
CA ARG A 201 20.75 -19.53 20.67
C ARG A 201 19.57 -19.04 19.83
N TYR A 202 18.38 -19.06 20.45
CA TYR A 202 17.22 -18.40 19.87
C TYR A 202 17.47 -16.90 19.75
N ARG A 203 17.15 -16.36 18.57
CA ARG A 203 17.31 -14.96 18.19
C ARG A 203 15.96 -14.38 17.81
N TRP A 204 15.73 -13.12 18.14
CA TRP A 204 14.51 -12.40 17.81
C TRP A 204 14.75 -10.87 17.86
N SER A 205 13.83 -10.09 17.30
CA SER A 205 13.88 -8.62 17.37
C SER A 205 12.73 -8.06 18.20
N LEU A 206 13.06 -7.46 19.36
CA LEU A 206 12.11 -6.71 20.17
C LEU A 206 11.57 -5.50 19.40
N TRP A 207 12.42 -4.81 18.63
CA TRP A 207 12.03 -3.65 17.85
C TRP A 207 10.99 -4.00 16.79
N TYR A 208 11.25 -5.05 16.00
CA TYR A 208 10.30 -5.52 14.99
C TYR A 208 8.97 -5.92 15.62
N SER A 209 9.04 -6.66 16.75
CA SER A 209 7.86 -7.11 17.48
C SER A 209 6.99 -5.93 17.91
N ILE A 210 7.57 -4.88 18.52
CA ILE A 210 6.82 -3.71 18.99
C ILE A 210 6.29 -2.88 17.83
N VAL A 211 7.15 -2.49 16.88
CA VAL A 211 6.79 -1.62 15.75
C VAL A 211 5.74 -2.31 14.85
N GLY A 212 5.91 -3.61 14.58
CA GLY A 212 4.95 -4.40 13.84
C GLY A 212 3.62 -4.55 14.57
N ALA A 213 3.61 -4.73 15.90
CA ALA A 213 2.38 -4.76 16.69
C ALA A 213 1.63 -3.43 16.65
N ILE A 214 2.34 -2.30 16.76
CA ILE A 214 1.76 -0.95 16.61
C ILE A 214 1.12 -0.81 15.23
N TRP A 215 1.82 -1.23 14.18
CA TRP A 215 1.32 -1.16 12.81
C TRP A 215 0.08 -2.03 12.57
N LEU A 216 0.08 -3.27 13.05
CA LEU A 216 -1.07 -4.16 12.97
C LEU A 216 -2.26 -3.61 13.76
N THR A 217 -2.03 -3.05 14.94
CA THR A 217 -3.07 -2.40 15.74
C THR A 217 -3.68 -1.22 14.97
N PHE A 218 -2.84 -0.37 14.38
CA PHE A 218 -3.27 0.74 13.55
C PHE A 218 -4.14 0.26 12.37
N ARG A 219 -3.70 -0.75 11.62
CA ARG A 219 -4.46 -1.35 10.50
C ARG A 219 -5.79 -1.95 10.98
N GLY A 220 -5.81 -2.63 12.12
CA GLY A 220 -7.02 -3.15 12.75
C GLY A 220 -8.03 -2.05 13.09
N LEU A 221 -7.57 -0.92 13.62
CA LEU A 221 -8.42 0.25 13.89
C LEU A 221 -8.99 0.86 12.60
N VAL A 222 -8.19 0.96 11.53
CA VAL A 222 -8.64 1.40 10.20
C VAL A 222 -9.72 0.45 9.65
N LEU A 223 -9.54 -0.86 9.79
CA LEU A 223 -10.52 -1.87 9.37
C LEU A 223 -11.83 -1.75 10.13
N ARG A 224 -11.76 -1.60 11.46
CA ARG A 224 -12.93 -1.39 12.31
C ARG A 224 -13.69 -0.12 11.91
N ARG A 225 -12.98 0.99 11.70
CA ARG A 225 -13.57 2.25 11.23
C ARG A 225 -14.27 2.06 9.88
N SER A 226 -13.60 1.40 8.93
CA SER A 226 -14.13 1.12 7.60
C SER A 226 -15.38 0.23 7.65
N TYR A 227 -15.38 -0.81 8.50
CA TYR A 227 -16.52 -1.69 8.72
C TYR A 227 -17.77 -0.90 9.14
N ILE A 228 -17.63 -0.02 10.14
CA ILE A 228 -18.75 0.79 10.65
C ILE A 228 -19.26 1.73 9.55
N SER A 229 -18.36 2.40 8.81
CA SER A 229 -18.75 3.26 7.68
C SER A 229 -19.49 2.49 6.58
N CYS A 230 -18.99 1.31 6.20
CA CYS A 230 -19.61 0.43 5.21
C CYS A 230 -20.98 -0.07 5.65
N LYS A 231 -21.11 -0.47 6.92
CA LYS A 231 -22.36 -0.91 7.51
C LYS A 231 -23.41 0.21 7.46
N ARG A 232 -23.09 1.40 7.99
CA ARG A 232 -24.01 2.55 8.05
C ARG A 232 -24.38 3.08 6.67
N TYR A 233 -23.42 3.13 5.74
CA TYR A 233 -23.70 3.56 4.37
C TYR A 233 -24.61 2.55 3.65
N GLY A 234 -24.38 1.26 3.87
CA GLY A 234 -25.22 0.19 3.36
C GLY A 234 -26.65 0.23 3.88
N GLU A 235 -26.82 0.39 5.20
CA GLU A 235 -28.13 0.57 5.85
C GLU A 235 -28.88 1.76 5.25
N LYS A 236 -28.19 2.90 5.13
CA LYS A 236 -28.77 4.12 4.55
C LYS A 236 -29.16 3.93 3.07
N CYS A 237 -28.38 3.18 2.30
CA CYS A 237 -28.75 2.83 0.93
C CYS A 237 -29.99 1.92 0.89
N ASP A 238 -30.06 0.92 1.77
CA ASP A 238 -31.19 -0.01 1.84
C ASP A 238 -32.47 0.71 2.31
N GLU A 239 -32.38 1.65 3.26
CA GLU A 239 -33.49 2.51 3.73
C GLU A 239 -34.04 3.43 2.62
N MET A 240 -33.16 3.92 1.73
CA MET A 240 -33.54 4.75 0.57
C MET A 240 -33.91 3.94 -0.68
N ASP A 241 -34.02 2.60 -0.58
CA ASP A 241 -34.24 1.69 -1.70
C ASP A 241 -33.23 1.87 -2.87
N VAL A 242 -31.99 2.19 -2.52
CA VAL A 242 -30.89 2.39 -3.47
C VAL A 242 -30.03 1.14 -3.55
N ASN A 243 -30.10 0.48 -4.71
CA ASN A 243 -29.32 -0.72 -4.97
C ASN A 243 -27.89 -0.40 -5.46
N LEU A 244 -26.89 -0.61 -4.61
CA LEU A 244 -25.48 -0.43 -4.97
C LEU A 244 -24.99 -1.55 -5.90
N ARG A 245 -24.29 -1.16 -6.96
CA ARG A 245 -23.56 -2.09 -7.85
C ARG A 245 -22.27 -2.56 -7.15
N ARG A 246 -21.80 -3.78 -7.48
CA ARG A 246 -20.56 -4.36 -6.90
C ARG A 246 -19.34 -3.44 -7.05
N LYS A 247 -19.16 -2.82 -8.22
CA LYS A 247 -18.08 -1.86 -8.49
C LYS A 247 -18.16 -0.62 -7.58
N ALA A 248 -19.37 -0.09 -7.36
CA ALA A 248 -19.57 1.06 -6.49
C ALA A 248 -19.25 0.72 -5.02
N ALA A 249 -19.70 -0.46 -4.55
CA ALA A 249 -19.37 -0.96 -3.22
C ALA A 249 -17.86 -1.13 -3.02
N THR A 250 -17.15 -1.64 -4.03
CA THR A 250 -15.69 -1.82 -4.01
C THR A 250 -14.96 -0.47 -3.88
N ILE A 251 -15.35 0.53 -4.67
CA ILE A 251 -14.77 1.88 -4.61
C ILE A 251 -15.01 2.49 -3.21
N PHE A 252 -16.23 2.39 -2.70
CA PHE A 252 -16.56 2.92 -1.37
C PHE A 252 -15.71 2.28 -0.26
N VAL A 253 -15.52 0.95 -0.30
CA VAL A 253 -14.67 0.23 0.64
C VAL A 253 -13.21 0.71 0.54
N HIS A 254 -12.65 0.84 -0.66
CA HIS A 254 -11.28 1.33 -0.84
C HIS A 254 -11.08 2.74 -0.29
N GLU A 255 -12.04 3.64 -0.51
CA GLU A 255 -11.98 5.00 0.05
C GLU A 255 -12.00 4.98 1.59
N ASN A 256 -12.77 4.08 2.21
CA ASN A 256 -12.86 3.99 3.66
C ASN A 256 -11.69 3.23 4.32
N LEU A 257 -10.97 2.40 3.55
CA LEU A 257 -9.71 1.74 3.96
C LEU A 257 -8.48 2.64 3.87
N ARG A 258 -8.65 3.92 3.51
CA ARG A 258 -7.57 4.91 3.49
C ARG A 258 -6.84 4.99 4.83
N LEU A 259 -5.50 5.05 4.77
CA LEU A 259 -4.64 5.10 5.95
C LEU A 259 -4.70 6.45 6.67
N SER A 260 -4.70 7.55 5.92
CA SER A 260 -4.77 8.90 6.47
C SER A 260 -6.22 9.32 6.75
N ALA A 261 -6.42 10.05 7.85
CA ALA A 261 -7.68 10.75 8.11
C ALA A 261 -7.82 12.01 7.23
N HIS A 262 -9.05 12.49 7.05
CA HIS A 262 -9.28 13.82 6.47
C HIS A 262 -8.68 14.88 7.40
N GLY A 263 -7.87 15.78 6.82
CA GLY A 263 -7.16 16.82 7.58
C GLY A 263 -5.86 16.35 8.25
N ALA A 264 -5.37 15.13 7.97
CA ALA A 264 -4.05 14.70 8.44
C ALA A 264 -2.94 15.67 8.00
N SER A 265 -1.94 15.89 8.85
CA SER A 265 -0.75 16.69 8.53
C SER A 265 0.26 15.89 7.70
N ASN A 266 1.20 16.57 7.05
CA ASN A 266 2.25 15.89 6.30
C ASN A 266 3.22 15.13 7.19
N TYR A 267 3.46 15.59 8.43
CA TYR A 267 4.21 14.83 9.41
C TYR A 267 3.55 13.48 9.70
N GLN A 268 2.23 13.47 9.92
CA GLN A 268 1.48 12.23 10.13
C GLN A 268 1.53 11.30 8.91
N ARG A 269 1.46 11.85 7.68
CA ARG A 269 1.61 11.06 6.44
C ARG A 269 3.00 10.46 6.29
N VAL A 270 4.05 11.17 6.69
CA VAL A 270 5.45 10.66 6.67
C VAL A 270 5.61 9.51 7.66
N VAL A 271 5.03 9.60 8.86
CA VAL A 271 5.01 8.50 9.83
C VAL A 271 4.29 7.27 9.26
N LEU A 272 3.14 7.45 8.60
CA LEU A 272 2.45 6.36 7.91
C LEU A 272 3.27 5.76 6.78
N LEU A 273 3.99 6.59 6.03
CA LEU A 273 4.86 6.15 4.95
C LEU A 273 6.00 5.27 5.48
N TYR A 274 6.59 5.62 6.62
CA TYR A 274 7.59 4.79 7.30
C TYR A 274 7.03 3.41 7.66
N PHE A 275 5.88 3.34 8.34
CA PHE A 275 5.26 2.06 8.67
C PHE A 275 4.87 1.23 7.44
N LEU A 276 4.47 1.89 6.36
CA LEU A 276 4.13 1.23 5.10
C LEU A 276 5.36 0.66 4.41
N LEU A 277 6.51 1.34 4.47
CA LEU A 277 7.79 0.84 3.99
C LEU A 277 8.28 -0.36 4.79
N GLU A 278 8.18 -0.34 6.12
CA GLU A 278 8.52 -1.52 6.94
C GLU A 278 7.62 -2.71 6.61
N GLY A 279 6.32 -2.47 6.39
CA GLY A 279 5.39 -3.50 5.94
C GLY A 279 5.70 -4.04 4.53
N LEU A 280 6.15 -3.17 3.61
CA LEU A 280 6.59 -3.54 2.26
C LEU A 280 7.75 -4.54 2.31
N MET A 281 8.73 -4.28 3.18
CA MET A 281 9.87 -5.17 3.37
C MET A 281 9.42 -6.55 3.85
N SER A 282 8.56 -6.63 4.87
CA SER A 282 8.01 -7.91 5.32
C SER A 282 7.30 -8.70 4.21
N ASP A 283 6.55 -8.02 3.33
CA ASP A 283 5.89 -8.66 2.18
C ASP A 283 6.89 -9.15 1.13
N LEU A 284 7.97 -8.42 0.87
CA LEU A 284 9.04 -8.80 -0.06
C LEU A 284 9.78 -10.06 0.43
N PHE A 285 10.05 -10.16 1.72
CA PHE A 285 10.64 -11.37 2.33
C PHE A 285 9.66 -12.55 2.30
N LEU A 286 8.38 -12.31 2.60
CA LEU A 286 7.38 -13.38 2.54
C LEU A 286 7.13 -13.86 1.10
N LEU A 287 7.34 -13.00 0.11
CA LEU A 287 7.30 -13.37 -1.30
C LEU A 287 8.41 -14.38 -1.64
N ALA A 288 9.63 -14.15 -1.15
CA ALA A 288 10.70 -15.14 -1.22
C ALA A 288 10.33 -16.44 -0.48
N ALA A 289 9.56 -16.33 0.59
CA ALA A 289 9.20 -17.45 1.45
C ALA A 289 7.92 -18.22 1.11
N THR A 290 7.25 -17.86 0.03
CA THR A 290 6.04 -18.54 -0.41
C THR A 290 6.36 -19.32 -1.68
N ASP A 291 5.99 -20.60 -1.74
CA ASP A 291 6.12 -21.41 -2.95
C ASP A 291 4.76 -21.62 -3.62
N GLY A 292 4.79 -21.95 -4.91
CA GLY A 292 3.61 -22.37 -5.67
C GLY A 292 2.58 -21.26 -5.91
N SER A 293 1.29 -21.62 -5.92
CA SER A 293 0.20 -20.71 -6.31
C SER A 293 -0.03 -19.55 -5.33
N LEU A 294 0.47 -19.64 -4.10
CA LEU A 294 0.31 -18.61 -3.07
C LEU A 294 1.25 -17.41 -3.28
N VAL A 295 2.32 -17.55 -4.09
CA VAL A 295 3.22 -16.46 -4.49
C VAL A 295 2.43 -15.32 -5.14
N TRP A 296 1.44 -15.65 -5.96
CA TRP A 296 0.56 -14.68 -6.60
C TRP A 296 -0.18 -13.79 -5.62
N LEU A 297 -0.64 -14.34 -4.49
CA LEU A 297 -1.31 -13.56 -3.46
C LEU A 297 -0.33 -12.58 -2.79
N GLN A 298 0.94 -12.96 -2.63
CA GLN A 298 1.96 -12.07 -2.09
C GLN A 298 2.29 -10.94 -3.06
N TYR A 299 2.42 -11.22 -4.36
CA TYR A 299 2.61 -10.15 -5.36
C TYR A 299 1.45 -9.15 -5.39
N VAL A 300 0.21 -9.62 -5.21
CA VAL A 300 -0.96 -8.74 -5.08
C VAL A 300 -0.88 -7.89 -3.80
N SER A 301 -0.49 -8.47 -2.66
CA SER A 301 -0.26 -7.71 -1.41
C SER A 301 0.82 -6.64 -1.58
N LEU A 302 1.94 -7.01 -2.20
CA LEU A 302 3.06 -6.13 -2.51
C LEU A 302 2.61 -4.95 -3.40
N GLY A 303 1.85 -5.24 -4.46
CA GLY A 303 1.25 -4.23 -5.33
C GLY A 303 0.32 -3.27 -4.58
N TYR A 304 -0.48 -3.77 -3.64
CA TYR A 304 -1.36 -2.96 -2.81
C TYR A 304 -0.59 -2.01 -1.87
N ASN A 305 0.48 -2.50 -1.22
CA ASN A 305 1.33 -1.67 -0.38
C ASN A 305 2.09 -0.62 -1.19
N LEU A 306 2.63 -0.97 -2.37
CA LEU A 306 3.23 -0.01 -3.31
C LEU A 306 2.22 1.05 -3.77
N SER A 307 0.97 0.67 -4.06
CA SER A 307 -0.08 1.65 -4.37
C SER A 307 -0.38 2.56 -3.18
N GLY A 308 -0.28 2.06 -1.95
CA GLY A 308 -0.41 2.86 -0.74
C GLY A 308 0.72 3.90 -0.63
N ILE A 309 1.95 3.52 -0.95
CA ILE A 309 3.13 4.42 -0.96
C ILE A 309 2.92 5.52 -2.00
N LEU A 310 2.62 5.14 -3.25
CA LEU A 310 2.39 6.08 -4.34
C LEU A 310 1.28 7.08 -3.98
N LEU A 311 0.22 6.61 -3.33
CA LEU A 311 -0.86 7.47 -2.86
C LEU A 311 -0.40 8.44 -1.76
N LEU A 312 0.23 7.95 -0.70
CA LEU A 312 0.64 8.81 0.42
C LEU A 312 1.61 9.90 -0.03
N ILE A 313 2.52 9.56 -0.95
CA ILE A 313 3.42 10.54 -1.59
C ILE A 313 2.60 11.58 -2.35
N PHE A 314 1.63 11.16 -3.17
CA PHE A 314 0.78 12.09 -3.90
C PHE A 314 -0.05 12.99 -2.96
N GLU A 315 -0.59 12.47 -1.86
CA GLU A 315 -1.30 13.27 -0.87
C GLU A 315 -0.41 14.32 -0.21
N ILE A 316 0.86 13.99 0.07
CA ILE A 316 1.84 14.95 0.59
C ILE A 316 2.05 16.07 -0.43
N VAL A 317 2.30 15.73 -1.70
CA VAL A 317 2.49 16.73 -2.77
C VAL A 317 1.23 17.58 -3.00
N GLU A 318 0.05 16.96 -3.02
CA GLU A 318 -1.24 17.63 -3.23
C GLU A 318 -1.52 18.65 -2.12
N THR A 319 -1.21 18.31 -0.86
CA THR A 319 -1.40 19.20 0.28
C THR A 319 -0.36 20.33 0.36
N MET A 320 0.83 20.14 -0.20
CA MET A 320 1.84 21.19 -0.33
C MET A 320 1.49 22.24 -1.40
N ARG A 321 0.49 21.96 -2.26
CA ARG A 321 0.04 22.84 -3.36
C ARG A 321 1.15 23.21 -4.35
N TRP A 322 2.09 22.29 -4.56
CA TRP A 322 3.23 22.48 -5.46
C TRP A 322 2.91 22.30 -6.95
N ILE A 323 1.76 21.70 -7.26
CA ILE A 323 1.33 21.41 -8.63
C ILE A 323 0.10 22.23 -9.00
N SER A 324 0.02 22.64 -10.28
CA SER A 324 -1.16 23.32 -10.81
C SER A 324 -2.39 22.40 -10.79
N GLU A 325 -3.59 22.98 -10.75
CA GLU A 325 -4.85 22.20 -10.72
C GLU A 325 -4.98 21.27 -11.92
N LYS A 326 -4.59 21.73 -13.12
CA LYS A 326 -4.59 20.93 -14.34
C LYS A 326 -3.69 19.70 -14.22
N SER A 327 -2.48 19.87 -13.69
CA SER A 327 -1.54 18.76 -13.47
C SER A 327 -2.01 17.84 -12.34
N ARG A 328 -2.59 18.40 -11.27
CA ARG A 328 -3.19 17.62 -10.17
C ARG A 328 -4.28 16.69 -10.69
N LEU A 329 -5.22 17.22 -11.47
CA LEU A 329 -6.31 16.43 -12.08
C LEU A 329 -5.77 15.36 -13.03
N PHE A 330 -4.80 15.73 -13.88
CA PHE A 330 -4.16 14.80 -14.80
C PHE A 330 -3.53 13.61 -14.07
N ILE A 331 -2.67 13.87 -13.08
CA ILE A 331 -2.02 12.82 -12.28
C ILE A 331 -3.08 11.99 -11.56
N LYS A 332 -4.08 12.64 -10.94
CA LYS A 332 -5.15 11.97 -10.18
C LYS A 332 -6.00 11.03 -11.03
N ARG A 333 -6.39 11.45 -12.24
CA ARG A 333 -7.24 10.65 -13.15
C ARG A 333 -6.46 9.58 -13.90
N VAL A 334 -5.17 9.77 -14.15
CA VAL A 334 -4.34 8.76 -14.83
C VAL A 334 -3.86 7.69 -13.85
N LEU A 335 -3.26 8.09 -12.73
CA LEU A 335 -2.61 7.15 -11.80
C LEU A 335 -3.52 6.62 -10.68
N PHE A 336 -4.58 7.35 -10.33
CA PHE A 336 -5.45 7.02 -9.20
C PHE A 336 -6.91 6.82 -9.60
N SER A 337 -7.16 6.44 -10.86
CA SER A 337 -8.49 5.97 -11.25
C SER A 337 -8.74 4.54 -10.79
N TYR A 338 -10.00 4.22 -10.48
CA TYR A 338 -10.42 2.86 -10.13
C TYR A 338 -10.09 1.85 -11.22
N GLU A 339 -10.35 2.21 -12.48
CA GLU A 339 -10.14 1.34 -13.63
C GLU A 339 -8.65 1.01 -13.83
N SER A 340 -7.75 1.96 -13.58
CA SER A 340 -6.30 1.73 -13.68
C SER A 340 -5.69 1.12 -12.43
N SER A 341 -6.18 1.44 -11.22
CA SER A 341 -5.59 0.95 -9.97
C SER A 341 -5.73 -0.56 -9.80
N LEU A 342 -6.95 -1.10 -9.94
CA LEU A 342 -7.20 -2.52 -9.69
C LEU A 342 -6.56 -3.41 -10.76
N LEU A 343 -6.74 -3.06 -12.04
CA LEU A 343 -6.12 -3.79 -13.14
C LEU A 343 -4.60 -3.62 -13.14
N GLY A 344 -4.12 -2.43 -12.81
CA GLY A 344 -2.69 -2.13 -12.73
C GLY A 344 -2.01 -2.94 -11.64
N GLU A 345 -2.60 -3.07 -10.45
CA GLU A 345 -2.06 -3.92 -9.38
C GLU A 345 -1.95 -5.39 -9.81
N LEU A 346 -2.98 -5.93 -10.49
CA LEU A 346 -2.97 -7.30 -10.98
C LEU A 346 -1.93 -7.53 -12.10
N LEU A 347 -1.85 -6.61 -13.06
CA LEU A 347 -0.88 -6.69 -14.15
C LEU A 347 0.56 -6.48 -13.67
N SER A 348 0.76 -5.57 -12.71
CA SER A 348 2.07 -5.36 -12.09
C SER A 348 2.52 -6.58 -11.29
N ALA A 349 1.59 -7.28 -10.62
CA ALA A 349 1.91 -8.55 -9.94
C ALA A 349 2.47 -9.61 -10.92
N LEU A 350 1.99 -9.66 -12.17
CA LEU A 350 2.49 -10.59 -13.19
C LEU A 350 3.91 -10.25 -13.69
N GLY A 351 4.26 -8.97 -13.75
CA GLY A 351 5.55 -8.51 -14.27
C GLY A 351 6.65 -8.32 -13.23
N LEU A 352 6.32 -8.35 -11.94
CA LEU A 352 7.23 -7.87 -10.90
C LEU A 352 8.48 -8.73 -10.73
N SER A 353 8.35 -10.06 -10.86
CA SER A 353 9.47 -10.99 -10.82
C SER A 353 10.52 -10.69 -11.90
N TYR A 354 10.06 -10.43 -13.13
CA TYR A 354 10.91 -10.06 -14.27
C TYR A 354 11.58 -8.71 -14.05
N VAL A 355 10.85 -7.71 -13.54
CA VAL A 355 11.41 -6.38 -13.24
C VAL A 355 12.50 -6.48 -12.17
N LEU A 356 12.26 -7.21 -11.08
CA LEU A 356 13.24 -7.40 -10.01
C LEU A 356 14.48 -8.17 -10.48
N THR A 357 14.27 -9.25 -11.23
CA THR A 357 15.37 -10.04 -11.82
C THR A 357 16.19 -9.20 -12.79
N GLY A 358 15.54 -8.46 -13.69
CA GLY A 358 16.21 -7.56 -14.63
C GLY A 358 16.99 -6.45 -13.91
N LEU A 359 16.43 -5.90 -12.82
CA LEU A 359 17.11 -4.90 -11.99
C LEU A 359 18.36 -5.49 -11.32
N ASN A 360 18.29 -6.71 -10.80
CA ASN A 360 19.46 -7.38 -10.23
C ASN A 360 20.53 -7.70 -11.29
N HIS A 361 20.15 -7.99 -12.53
CA HIS A 361 21.11 -8.19 -13.62
C HIS A 361 21.73 -6.89 -14.18
N SER A 362 21.26 -5.72 -13.76
CA SER A 362 21.84 -4.43 -14.15
C SER A 362 23.21 -4.18 -13.49
N ASP A 363 23.72 -2.95 -13.60
CA ASP A 363 24.96 -2.51 -12.94
C ASP A 363 24.95 -2.72 -11.41
N LEU A 364 23.79 -2.96 -10.78
CA LEU A 364 23.71 -3.39 -9.38
C LEU A 364 24.53 -4.65 -9.09
N LYS A 365 24.79 -5.52 -10.08
CA LYS A 365 25.68 -6.68 -9.93
C LYS A 365 27.12 -6.29 -9.58
N ARG A 366 27.54 -5.05 -9.83
CA ARG A 366 28.88 -4.52 -9.52
C ARG A 366 28.91 -3.65 -8.26
N SER A 367 28.03 -3.94 -7.30
CA SER A 367 27.84 -3.12 -6.10
C SER A 367 28.92 -3.28 -5.02
N LYS A 368 29.66 -4.41 -5.00
CA LYS A 368 30.62 -4.72 -3.93
C LYS A 368 31.68 -3.63 -3.67
N PRO A 369 32.38 -3.07 -4.69
CA PRO A 369 33.43 -2.08 -4.44
C PRO A 369 32.90 -0.84 -3.71
N ILE A 370 31.74 -0.32 -4.15
CA ILE A 370 31.14 0.88 -3.57
C ILE A 370 30.61 0.60 -2.15
N ALA A 371 30.03 -0.58 -1.93
CA ALA A 371 29.57 -1.00 -0.61
C ALA A 371 30.71 -1.12 0.40
N LEU A 372 31.90 -1.56 -0.04
CA LEU A 372 33.09 -1.61 0.81
C LEU A 372 33.67 -0.22 1.12
N GLU A 373 33.57 0.72 0.18
CA GLU A 373 34.06 2.10 0.33
C GLU A 373 33.21 2.92 1.31
N ILE A 374 31.88 2.85 1.21
CA ILE A 374 30.96 3.66 2.03
C ILE A 374 30.46 2.89 3.25
N SER A 375 29.83 1.74 3.01
CA SER A 375 29.37 0.72 3.96
C SER A 375 28.21 -0.06 3.32
N TYR A 376 28.07 -1.33 3.68
CA TYR A 376 26.94 -2.16 3.25
C TYR A 376 25.59 -1.57 3.65
N TYR A 377 25.49 -0.92 4.81
CA TYR A 377 24.25 -0.28 5.27
C TYR A 377 23.83 0.89 4.36
N MET A 378 24.72 1.86 4.16
CA MET A 378 24.40 3.05 3.35
C MET A 378 24.14 2.68 1.90
N TRP A 379 24.96 1.77 1.33
CA TRP A 379 24.74 1.30 -0.04
C TRP A 379 23.45 0.47 -0.14
N GLY A 380 23.11 -0.30 0.89
CA GLY A 380 21.83 -0.97 1.04
C GLY A 380 20.65 0.00 0.92
N LEU A 381 20.68 1.16 1.60
CA LEU A 381 19.62 2.17 1.51
C LEU A 381 19.45 2.71 0.09
N VAL A 382 20.55 2.91 -0.64
CA VAL A 382 20.53 3.30 -2.05
C VAL A 382 19.90 2.21 -2.90
N GLY A 383 20.35 0.96 -2.76
CA GLY A 383 19.80 -0.17 -3.53
C GLY A 383 18.30 -0.42 -3.27
N HIS A 384 17.85 -0.28 -2.02
CA HIS A 384 16.43 -0.31 -1.68
C HIS A 384 15.64 0.84 -2.31
N SER A 385 16.20 2.06 -2.30
CA SER A 385 15.57 3.22 -2.94
C SER A 385 15.41 2.99 -4.45
N VAL A 386 16.42 2.38 -5.10
CA VAL A 386 16.37 2.01 -6.52
C VAL A 386 15.30 0.94 -6.77
N ILE A 387 15.19 -0.10 -5.94
CA ILE A 387 14.10 -1.09 -6.03
C ILE A 387 12.76 -0.36 -5.92
N VAL A 388 12.51 0.36 -4.82
CA VAL A 388 11.21 0.97 -4.55
C VAL A 388 10.82 1.94 -5.67
N ALA A 389 11.76 2.75 -6.16
CA ALA A 389 11.54 3.65 -7.28
C ALA A 389 11.20 2.88 -8.58
N THR A 390 11.91 1.79 -8.87
CA THR A 390 11.66 0.95 -10.04
C THR A 390 10.28 0.28 -9.97
N LEU A 391 9.92 -0.28 -8.81
CA LEU A 391 8.61 -0.91 -8.62
C LEU A 391 7.47 0.11 -8.72
N ILE A 392 7.60 1.28 -8.08
CA ILE A 392 6.62 2.37 -8.20
C ILE A 392 6.51 2.85 -9.66
N GLY A 393 7.64 3.02 -10.34
CA GLY A 393 7.70 3.41 -11.75
C GLY A 393 6.99 2.40 -12.65
N SER A 394 7.22 1.10 -12.42
CA SER A 394 6.56 0.02 -13.18
C SER A 394 5.04 0.05 -13.01
N ILE A 395 4.55 0.21 -11.77
CA ILE A 395 3.11 0.31 -11.48
C ILE A 395 2.53 1.58 -12.13
N ALA A 396 3.23 2.71 -12.04
CA ALA A 396 2.79 3.96 -12.66
C ALA A 396 2.65 3.81 -14.18
N VAL A 397 3.63 3.20 -14.86
CA VAL A 397 3.59 2.94 -16.31
C VAL A 397 2.39 2.06 -16.68
N VAL A 398 2.21 0.93 -15.98
CA VAL A 398 1.07 0.03 -16.23
C VAL A 398 -0.26 0.77 -16.05
N ARG A 399 -0.39 1.59 -15.00
CA ARG A 399 -1.60 2.40 -14.75
C ARG A 399 -1.84 3.44 -15.84
N ILE A 400 -0.80 4.12 -16.31
CA ILE A 400 -0.90 5.08 -17.42
C ILE A 400 -1.43 4.37 -18.68
N ILE A 401 -0.85 3.23 -19.04
CA ILE A 401 -1.28 2.43 -20.21
C ILE A 401 -2.73 1.96 -20.05
N CYS A 402 -3.10 1.45 -18.87
CA CYS A 402 -4.47 1.01 -18.60
C CYS A 402 -5.47 2.16 -18.68
N ALA A 403 -5.17 3.31 -18.06
CA ALA A 403 -6.02 4.49 -18.11
C ALA A 403 -6.17 5.01 -19.54
N ALA A 404 -5.07 5.10 -20.29
CA ALA A 404 -5.07 5.56 -21.67
C ALA A 404 -5.89 4.62 -22.57
N THR A 405 -5.67 3.31 -22.45
CA THR A 405 -6.43 2.30 -23.21
C THR A 405 -7.91 2.34 -22.85
N TYR A 406 -8.24 2.51 -21.57
CA TYR A 406 -9.62 2.62 -21.11
C TYR A 406 -10.32 3.87 -21.68
N VAL A 407 -9.68 5.03 -21.63
CA VAL A 407 -10.23 6.27 -22.20
C VAL A 407 -10.35 6.15 -23.72
N ARG A 408 -9.35 5.56 -24.39
CA ARG A 408 -9.39 5.27 -25.83
C ARG A 408 -10.63 4.46 -26.21
N TRP A 409 -10.93 3.42 -25.42
CA TRP A 409 -12.02 2.51 -25.69
C TRP A 409 -13.38 3.09 -25.32
N LYS A 410 -13.50 3.73 -24.15
CA LYS A 410 -14.79 4.19 -23.61
C LYS A 410 -15.21 5.57 -24.11
N HIS A 411 -14.24 6.46 -24.31
CA HIS A 411 -14.42 7.88 -24.62
C HIS A 411 -13.77 8.29 -25.95
N GLY A 412 -13.29 7.33 -26.76
CA GLY A 412 -12.78 7.60 -28.10
C GLY A 412 -11.41 8.30 -28.11
N ARG A 413 -11.31 9.49 -28.71
CA ARG A 413 -10.06 10.30 -28.71
C ARG A 413 -10.13 11.49 -27.75
N THR A 414 -11.08 11.49 -26.82
CA THR A 414 -11.29 12.61 -25.90
C THR A 414 -10.35 12.52 -24.69
N TRP A 415 -9.07 12.77 -24.93
CA TRP A 415 -8.01 12.74 -23.92
C TRP A 415 -8.12 13.85 -22.87
N ASP A 416 -8.85 14.93 -23.20
CA ASP A 416 -9.11 16.06 -22.29
C ASP A 416 -9.78 15.61 -20.98
N ILE A 417 -10.40 14.44 -20.95
CA ILE A 417 -10.96 13.83 -19.73
C ILE A 417 -9.92 13.74 -18.61
N PHE A 418 -8.62 13.65 -18.91
CA PHE A 418 -7.59 13.58 -17.88
C PHE A 418 -7.34 14.95 -17.22
N SER A 419 -7.47 16.05 -17.95
CA SER A 419 -7.09 17.39 -17.45
C SER A 419 -8.23 18.39 -17.31
N ALA A 420 -9.39 18.12 -17.90
CA ALA A 420 -10.52 19.05 -17.93
C ALA A 420 -11.08 19.30 -16.51
N PRO A 421 -11.37 20.55 -16.15
CA PRO A 421 -11.90 20.87 -14.82
C PRO A 421 -13.26 20.20 -14.58
N CYS A 422 -13.48 19.79 -13.34
CA CYS A 422 -14.78 19.33 -12.85
C CYS A 422 -14.94 19.84 -11.41
N CYS A 423 -15.92 20.71 -11.17
CA CYS A 423 -16.12 21.37 -9.89
C CYS A 423 -16.30 20.37 -8.71
N VAL A 424 -16.82 19.17 -8.97
CA VAL A 424 -16.90 18.08 -7.97
C VAL A 424 -15.51 17.60 -7.55
N ASP A 425 -14.58 17.38 -8.49
CA ASP A 425 -13.21 16.94 -8.18
C ASP A 425 -12.42 17.99 -7.40
N THR A 426 -12.66 19.27 -7.71
CA THR A 426 -12.04 20.40 -7.00
C THR A 426 -12.62 20.54 -5.59
N THR A 427 -13.93 20.43 -5.43
CA THR A 427 -14.60 20.52 -4.11
C THR A 427 -14.22 19.36 -3.19
N VAL A 428 -14.23 18.13 -3.72
CA VAL A 428 -13.83 16.94 -2.96
C VAL A 428 -12.33 16.99 -2.64
N GLY A 429 -11.49 17.42 -3.60
CA GLY A 429 -10.06 17.66 -3.40
C GLY A 429 -9.33 16.44 -2.81
N VAL A 430 -8.52 16.67 -1.77
CA VAL A 430 -7.76 15.64 -1.04
C VAL A 430 -8.63 14.62 -0.30
N ARG A 431 -9.94 14.86 -0.15
CA ARG A 431 -10.85 14.00 0.63
C ARG A 431 -11.18 12.68 -0.07
N SER A 432 -11.06 12.63 -1.40
CA SER A 432 -11.14 11.38 -2.17
C SER A 432 -9.76 10.93 -2.62
N LYS A 433 -9.47 9.66 -2.40
CA LYS A 433 -8.24 8.99 -2.85
C LYS A 433 -8.28 8.77 -4.37
N MET A 434 -9.41 8.30 -4.87
CA MET A 434 -9.54 7.78 -6.23
C MET A 434 -10.51 8.63 -7.05
N THR A 435 -10.42 8.43 -8.36
CA THR A 435 -11.44 8.87 -9.33
C THR A 435 -11.99 7.65 -10.06
N LYS A 436 -13.04 7.84 -10.86
CA LYS A 436 -13.66 6.77 -11.66
C LYS A 436 -13.85 7.30 -13.07
N LEU A 437 -13.04 6.83 -14.02
CA LEU A 437 -13.03 7.33 -15.40
C LEU A 437 -14.34 7.02 -16.13
N ALA A 438 -14.98 5.89 -15.81
CA ALA A 438 -16.33 5.58 -16.29
C ALA A 438 -17.41 6.54 -15.77
N GLY A 439 -17.09 7.25 -14.68
CA GLY A 439 -18.02 8.13 -13.99
C GLY A 439 -18.19 9.49 -14.64
N TYR A 440 -17.29 9.89 -15.54
CA TYR A 440 -17.39 11.16 -16.22
C TYR A 440 -18.31 11.09 -17.45
N HIS A 441 -18.88 12.25 -17.79
CA HIS A 441 -19.71 12.46 -18.96
C HIS A 441 -19.45 13.85 -19.53
N TRP A 442 -19.30 13.94 -20.84
CA TRP A 442 -19.18 15.21 -21.55
C TRP A 442 -20.57 15.68 -21.98
N GLU A 443 -20.86 16.94 -21.68
CA GLU A 443 -22.09 17.63 -22.06
C GLU A 443 -21.72 19.10 -22.32
N ASP A 444 -22.05 19.63 -23.50
CA ASP A 444 -21.78 21.02 -23.91
C ASP A 444 -20.33 21.50 -23.69
N GLY A 445 -19.36 20.64 -24.01
CA GLY A 445 -17.93 20.95 -23.85
C GLY A 445 -17.46 21.05 -22.39
N LYS A 446 -18.30 20.67 -21.42
CA LYS A 446 -18.02 20.66 -19.98
C LYS A 446 -18.02 19.22 -19.46
N LEU A 447 -17.18 18.97 -18.45
CA LEU A 447 -17.01 17.65 -17.86
C LEU A 447 -17.87 17.50 -16.59
N TYR A 448 -18.80 16.55 -16.62
CA TYR A 448 -19.69 16.23 -15.51
C TYR A 448 -19.41 14.87 -14.90
N TYR A 449 -19.76 14.74 -13.62
CA TYR A 449 -19.75 13.50 -12.86
C TYR A 449 -21.14 12.91 -12.78
N ARG A 450 -21.28 11.64 -13.17
CA ARG A 450 -22.57 10.93 -13.16
C ARG A 450 -23.08 10.74 -11.74
N ALA A 451 -24.39 10.92 -11.55
CA ALA A 451 -25.08 10.69 -10.27
C ALA A 451 -24.75 9.32 -9.64
N ASP A 452 -24.82 8.24 -10.42
CA ASP A 452 -24.50 6.89 -9.94
C ASP A 452 -23.03 6.70 -9.54
N SER A 453 -22.13 7.52 -10.07
CA SER A 453 -20.72 7.47 -9.70
C SER A 453 -20.46 8.23 -8.41
N MET A 454 -21.17 9.33 -8.14
CA MET A 454 -21.10 10.03 -6.85
C MET A 454 -21.43 9.10 -5.67
N LYS A 455 -22.42 8.21 -5.84
CA LYS A 455 -22.77 7.16 -4.88
C LYS A 455 -21.57 6.24 -4.56
N SER A 456 -20.69 5.99 -5.54
CA SER A 456 -19.51 5.12 -5.33
C SER A 456 -18.50 5.73 -4.33
N PHE A 457 -18.50 7.05 -4.16
CA PHE A 457 -17.62 7.79 -3.23
C PHE A 457 -18.35 8.21 -1.95
N GLY A 458 -19.60 7.78 -1.75
CA GLY A 458 -20.38 8.20 -0.59
C GLY A 458 -20.77 9.66 -0.58
N LEU A 459 -20.79 10.31 -1.75
CA LEU A 459 -21.24 11.70 -1.91
C LEU A 459 -22.77 11.73 -1.85
N LEU A 460 -23.28 12.56 -0.96
CA LEU A 460 -24.70 12.69 -0.64
C LEU A 460 -25.16 14.12 -0.91
N LYS A 461 -26.47 14.26 -1.11
CA LYS A 461 -27.16 15.53 -1.20
C LYS A 461 -27.75 15.87 0.16
N MET A 462 -27.64 17.13 0.59
CA MET A 462 -28.42 17.66 1.69
C MET A 462 -29.31 18.80 1.20
N ASP A 463 -30.57 18.78 1.60
CA ASP A 463 -31.54 19.85 1.39
C ASP A 463 -31.79 20.56 2.72
N GLU A 464 -31.67 21.89 2.71
CA GLU A 464 -32.17 22.75 3.80
C GLU A 464 -33.64 23.12 3.59
N GLU A 465 -34.28 23.64 4.64
CA GLU A 465 -35.71 23.99 4.62
C GLU A 465 -36.02 25.11 3.60
N ASP A 466 -35.04 25.94 3.29
CA ASP A 466 -35.10 27.01 2.28
C ASP A 466 -34.96 26.49 0.84
N GLY A 467 -34.72 25.19 0.65
CA GLY A 467 -34.50 24.56 -0.65
C GLY A 467 -33.06 24.63 -1.15
N THR A 468 -32.12 25.18 -0.36
CA THR A 468 -30.71 25.22 -0.72
C THR A 468 -30.11 23.81 -0.68
N GLU A 469 -29.41 23.46 -1.76
CA GLU A 469 -28.80 22.14 -1.91
C GLU A 469 -27.29 22.18 -1.60
N PHE A 470 -26.82 21.13 -0.91
CA PHE A 470 -25.41 21.01 -0.53
C PHE A 470 -24.85 19.62 -0.85
N LEU A 471 -23.55 19.59 -1.17
CA LEU A 471 -22.76 18.38 -1.29
C LEU A 471 -22.24 17.96 0.09
N VAL A 472 -22.56 16.74 0.49
CA VAL A 472 -22.21 16.17 1.79
C VAL A 472 -21.32 14.94 1.64
N LEU A 473 -20.34 14.82 2.52
CA LEU A 473 -19.45 13.67 2.63
C LEU A 473 -19.32 13.25 4.10
N ARG A 474 -19.13 11.96 4.33
CA ARG A 474 -18.75 11.46 5.65
C ARG A 474 -17.28 11.75 5.94
N LYS A 475 -16.98 12.52 6.98
CA LYS A 475 -15.61 12.83 7.40
C LYS A 475 -14.95 11.62 8.04
N LEU A 476 -13.84 11.21 7.46
CA LEU A 476 -13.03 10.11 7.92
C LEU A 476 -12.05 10.61 9.00
N HIS A 477 -12.34 10.29 10.26
CA HIS A 477 -11.42 10.54 11.38
C HIS A 477 -10.42 9.39 11.52
N TRP A 478 -9.37 9.56 12.32
CA TRP A 478 -8.33 8.53 12.49
C TRP A 478 -8.88 7.17 12.87
N PHE A 479 -9.59 7.07 14.01
CA PHE A 479 -10.09 5.80 14.53
C PHE A 479 -11.54 5.85 15.02
N LYS A 480 -12.00 7.04 15.44
CA LYS A 480 -13.38 7.24 15.91
C LYS A 480 -14.34 7.35 14.73
N VAL A 481 -15.54 6.80 14.90
CA VAL A 481 -16.66 7.01 13.97
C VAL A 481 -17.77 7.68 14.76
N HIS A 482 -17.90 9.00 14.60
CA HIS A 482 -18.94 9.78 15.26
C HIS A 482 -20.31 9.43 14.66
N GLN A 483 -21.39 9.59 15.42
CA GLN A 483 -22.74 9.43 14.86
C GLN A 483 -23.05 10.56 13.87
N GLU A 484 -22.65 11.79 14.20
CA GLU A 484 -22.72 12.98 13.36
C GLU A 484 -21.39 13.24 12.67
N ASP A 485 -21.10 12.48 11.63
CA ASP A 485 -19.86 12.59 10.85
C ASP A 485 -20.11 13.01 9.40
N LEU A 486 -21.35 13.33 9.04
CA LEU A 486 -21.68 13.94 7.76
C LEU A 486 -21.39 15.43 7.80
N LEU A 487 -20.56 15.90 6.87
CA LEU A 487 -20.21 17.30 6.71
C LEU A 487 -20.59 17.81 5.34
N VAL A 488 -21.09 19.04 5.34
CA VAL A 488 -21.26 19.86 4.15
C VAL A 488 -19.88 20.32 3.68
N ILE A 489 -19.56 20.08 2.41
CA ILE A 489 -18.27 20.43 1.80
C ILE A 489 -18.40 21.38 0.59
N GLY A 490 -19.60 21.56 0.06
CA GLY A 490 -19.86 22.54 -0.99
C GLY A 490 -21.34 22.86 -1.16
N SER A 491 -21.63 24.07 -1.64
CA SER A 491 -22.96 24.49 -2.08
C SER A 491 -23.19 24.04 -3.51
N VAL A 492 -24.42 23.63 -3.83
CA VAL A 492 -24.80 23.19 -5.17
C VAL A 492 -25.71 24.25 -5.80
N SER A 493 -25.25 24.84 -6.90
CA SER A 493 -26.04 25.73 -7.74
C SER A 493 -26.26 25.06 -9.10
N GLU A 494 -27.51 24.74 -9.41
CA GLU A 494 -27.92 23.97 -10.60
C GLU A 494 -27.15 22.64 -10.75
N ARG A 495 -26.08 22.62 -11.56
CA ARG A 495 -25.21 21.45 -11.78
C ARG A 495 -23.78 21.67 -11.30
N CYS A 496 -23.45 22.86 -10.81
CA CYS A 496 -22.11 23.21 -10.31
C CYS A 496 -22.04 23.05 -8.78
N VAL A 497 -20.85 22.73 -8.29
CA VAL A 497 -20.56 22.64 -6.85
C VAL A 497 -19.45 23.60 -6.51
N GLU A 498 -19.70 24.48 -5.55
CA GLU A 498 -18.72 25.44 -5.06
C GLU A 498 -18.26 25.03 -3.65
N PRO A 499 -16.94 25.02 -3.37
CA PRO A 499 -16.45 24.73 -2.03
C PRO A 499 -16.97 25.74 -1.00
N CYS A 500 -17.41 25.25 0.17
CA CYS A 500 -17.86 26.11 1.27
C CYS A 500 -17.16 25.74 2.59
N SER A 501 -17.37 26.54 3.63
CA SER A 501 -16.89 26.23 4.99
C SER A 501 -17.49 24.91 5.48
N GLU A 502 -16.64 24.03 6.02
CA GLU A 502 -17.09 22.74 6.57
C GLU A 502 -18.04 22.99 7.75
N ARG A 503 -19.23 22.38 7.70
CA ARG A 503 -20.19 22.41 8.81
C ARG A 503 -20.94 21.09 8.95
N PRO A 504 -21.46 20.78 10.15
CA PRO A 504 -22.30 19.60 10.35
C PRO A 504 -23.51 19.58 9.42
N CYS A 505 -23.88 18.38 8.97
CA CYS A 505 -25.07 18.15 8.17
C CYS A 505 -26.31 18.20 9.07
N THR A 506 -27.12 19.25 8.95
CA THR A 506 -28.36 19.46 9.73
C THR A 506 -29.63 19.21 8.93
N GLY A 507 -29.54 19.20 7.60
CA GLY A 507 -30.68 19.05 6.69
C GLY A 507 -31.05 17.60 6.34
N VAL A 508 -32.05 17.45 5.48
CA VAL A 508 -32.53 16.15 4.98
C VAL A 508 -31.54 15.61 3.96
N VAL A 509 -31.09 14.36 4.14
CA VAL A 509 -30.05 13.77 3.31
C VAL A 509 -30.64 12.79 2.31
N SER A 510 -30.30 12.96 1.04
CA SER A 510 -30.71 12.11 -0.08
C SER A 510 -29.54 11.86 -1.06
N PHE A 511 -29.83 11.25 -2.20
CA PHE A 511 -28.86 11.11 -3.30
C PHE A 511 -29.19 12.08 -4.43
N PHE A 512 -28.15 12.58 -5.10
CA PHE A 512 -28.34 13.29 -6.36
C PHE A 512 -28.95 12.37 -7.41
N ASN A 513 -29.94 12.90 -8.13
CA ASN A 513 -30.57 12.28 -9.30
C ASN A 513 -30.04 12.87 -10.62
N ARG A 514 -29.20 13.90 -10.55
CA ARG A 514 -28.61 14.61 -11.70
C ARG A 514 -27.08 14.58 -11.66
N ASN A 515 -26.48 14.81 -12.82
CA ASN A 515 -25.03 14.91 -12.97
C ASN A 515 -24.56 16.28 -12.44
N LEU A 516 -23.42 16.31 -11.77
CA LEU A 516 -22.81 17.53 -11.25
C LEU A 516 -21.40 17.70 -11.80
N GLY A 517 -20.98 18.91 -12.13
CA GLY A 517 -19.69 19.19 -12.73
C GLY A 517 -19.64 20.51 -13.48
N GLY A 518 -18.84 20.56 -14.53
CA GLY A 518 -18.55 21.79 -15.26
C GLY A 518 -17.52 22.67 -14.58
N THR A 519 -17.29 23.83 -15.18
CA THR A 519 -16.47 24.92 -14.63
C THR A 519 -17.34 25.81 -13.76
N VAL A 520 -16.83 26.21 -12.59
CA VAL A 520 -17.39 27.36 -11.88
C VAL A 520 -17.05 28.57 -12.75
N GLU A 521 -18.04 29.09 -13.49
CA GLU A 521 -17.88 30.35 -14.19
C GLU A 521 -17.71 31.45 -13.14
N ASN A 522 -16.66 32.26 -13.27
CA ASN A 522 -16.55 33.50 -12.51
C ASN A 522 -17.79 34.33 -12.83
N ALA A 523 -18.79 34.31 -11.95
CA ALA A 523 -19.79 35.35 -11.93
C ALA A 523 -19.05 36.68 -11.75
N GLY A 524 -18.95 37.47 -12.83
CA GLY A 524 -18.50 38.86 -12.87
C GLY A 524 -17.33 39.25 -11.96
N SER A 525 -16.10 39.28 -12.50
CA SER A 525 -14.98 40.06 -11.94
C SER A 525 -15.39 41.52 -11.69
N PRO A 526 -15.04 42.17 -10.55
CA PRO A 526 -13.62 42.45 -10.25
C PRO A 526 -13.24 42.40 -8.76
N HIS A 527 -12.61 41.32 -8.34
CA HIS A 527 -11.25 41.32 -7.76
C HIS A 527 -10.99 39.96 -7.12
N SER A 528 -9.89 39.35 -7.54
CA SER A 528 -9.23 38.25 -6.85
C SER A 528 -8.99 38.62 -5.37
N GLN A 529 -9.89 38.19 -4.49
CA GLN A 529 -9.55 37.92 -3.11
C GLN A 529 -9.41 36.41 -2.97
N ALA A 530 -8.15 35.97 -3.01
CA ALA A 530 -7.76 34.70 -2.45
C ALA A 530 -8.33 34.61 -1.03
N ILE A 531 -9.32 33.74 -0.82
CA ILE A 531 -9.76 33.38 0.53
C ILE A 531 -8.56 32.68 1.19
N ARG A 532 -7.81 33.46 1.97
CA ARG A 532 -6.88 32.99 3.00
C ARG A 532 -7.70 32.17 3.98
N VAL A 533 -7.79 30.85 3.76
CA VAL A 533 -8.15 29.92 4.83
C VAL A 533 -6.91 29.78 5.72
N GLY A 534 -6.73 30.77 6.59
CA GLY A 534 -5.93 30.59 7.79
C GLY A 534 -6.73 29.72 8.75
N ASN A 535 -6.17 28.60 9.18
CA ASN A 535 -6.62 27.94 10.39
C ASN A 535 -6.50 28.96 11.53
N LYS A 536 -7.61 29.60 11.91
CA LYS A 536 -7.70 30.25 13.22
C LYS A 536 -7.71 29.12 14.25
N VAL A 537 -6.52 28.83 14.76
CA VAL A 537 -6.34 28.24 16.08
C VAL A 537 -6.99 29.22 17.06
N SER A 538 -7.99 28.77 17.80
CA SER A 538 -8.54 29.53 18.93
C SER A 538 -7.39 29.92 19.86
N PRO A 539 -7.29 31.18 20.32
CA PRO A 539 -6.26 31.55 21.28
C PRO A 539 -6.47 30.72 22.56
N SER A 540 -5.40 30.06 22.99
CA SER A 540 -5.30 29.43 24.30
C SER A 540 -5.69 30.44 25.39
N LEU A 541 -6.47 29.97 26.37
CA LEU A 541 -6.74 30.72 27.59
C LEU A 541 -5.42 31.26 28.17
N SER A 542 -5.45 32.53 28.52
CA SER A 542 -4.42 33.31 29.19
C SER A 542 -3.74 32.51 30.30
N SER A 543 -2.41 32.42 30.24
CA SER A 543 -1.60 31.99 31.36
C SER A 543 -1.86 32.93 32.54
N LEU A 544 -2.45 32.39 33.60
CA LEU A 544 -2.47 33.01 34.92
C LEU A 544 -1.02 33.17 35.38
N ASN A 545 -0.50 34.39 35.30
CA ASN A 545 0.72 34.80 35.99
C ASN A 545 0.43 34.78 37.49
N VAL A 546 0.91 33.74 38.17
CA VAL A 546 1.06 33.72 39.62
C VAL A 546 2.55 33.79 39.89
N LEU A 547 3.04 34.98 40.24
CA LEU A 547 4.03 35.23 41.31
C LEU A 547 4.31 36.75 41.37
N PRO A 548 4.39 37.35 42.58
CA PRO A 548 4.52 38.79 42.77
C PRO A 548 5.99 39.23 42.75
N SER A 549 6.29 40.38 42.14
CA SER A 549 7.53 41.11 42.35
C SER A 549 7.37 42.05 43.54
N CYS A 550 8.12 41.78 44.61
CA CYS A 550 8.34 42.71 45.71
C CYS A 550 9.43 43.72 45.35
N ASN A 551 9.17 44.97 45.74
CA ASN A 551 9.97 46.20 45.74
C ASN A 551 10.22 46.88 44.39
#